data_AF-A0A1D2VBN2-F1
#
_entry.id   AF-A0A1D2VBN2-F1
#
_cell.length_a   1.000
_cell.length_b   1.000
_cell.length_c   1.000
_cell.angle_alpha   90.00
_cell.angle_beta   90.00
_cell.angle_gamma   90.00
#
_symmetry.space_group_name_H-M   'P 1'
#
loop_
_entity.id
_entity.type
_entity.pdbx_description
1 polymer ?
#
loop_
_entity_poly.entity_id
_entity_poly.type
_entity_poly.pdbx_seq_one_letter_code
_entity_poly.pdbx_strand_id
1 'polypeptide(L)'
;MNSSVFINQSNAANQNQEKFHKKFDSVTCQKTTNSYVNFRDFSITNGGVVILNESVCIKILNCIFGPGNWLLAFKCLLQIYKCLVLRKYSLICDNNLVSRCFGVGKFYFEEAIFSTIIHCEASALSRCCKHLGIAVNKWDEFKLKYCSNYSPNYNPSY
;
A
#
# COMPACT_ATOMS: atom_id res chain seq x y z
N MET A 1 10.18 -26.58 58.94
CA MET A 1 9.58 -27.20 57.75
C MET A 1 9.15 -26.08 56.81
N ASN A 2 9.78 -26.04 55.64
CA ASN A 2 9.70 -24.99 54.64
C ASN A 2 8.46 -25.14 53.75
N SER A 3 7.80 -24.03 53.42
CA SER A 3 7.01 -23.79 52.19
C SER A 3 6.17 -22.53 52.41
N SER A 4 6.10 -21.50 51.58
CA SER A 4 6.60 -21.26 50.23
C SER A 4 6.43 -19.75 49.97
N VAL A 5 7.55 -19.05 49.78
CA VAL A 5 7.55 -17.67 49.27
C VAL A 5 7.25 -17.76 47.77
N PHE A 6 6.03 -17.41 47.36
CA PHE A 6 5.73 -17.19 45.95
C PHE A 6 6.37 -15.86 45.53
N ILE A 7 7.52 -15.99 44.85
CA ILE A 7 8.25 -14.88 44.25
C ILE A 7 7.45 -14.36 43.06
N ASN A 8 7.11 -13.07 43.10
CA ASN A 8 6.57 -12.29 41.99
C ASN A 8 7.50 -12.40 40.76
N GLN A 9 7.19 -13.28 39.82
CA GLN A 9 7.85 -13.37 38.51
C GLN A 9 7.05 -12.71 37.37
N SER A 10 6.03 -11.89 37.67
CA SER A 10 5.18 -11.26 36.64
C SER A 10 5.69 -9.93 36.09
N ASN A 11 6.74 -9.34 36.65
CA ASN A 11 7.11 -7.94 36.34
C ASN A 11 8.25 -7.78 35.31
N ALA A 12 8.86 -8.86 34.81
CA ALA A 12 9.93 -8.77 33.80
C ALA A 12 9.42 -8.85 32.34
N ALA A 13 8.21 -9.38 32.11
CA ALA A 13 7.63 -9.50 30.77
C ALA A 13 7.06 -8.17 30.23
N ASN A 14 6.66 -7.25 31.11
CA ASN A 14 6.00 -6.01 30.73
C ASN A 14 6.96 -4.87 30.33
N GLN A 15 8.26 -4.97 30.64
CA GLN A 15 9.23 -3.93 30.25
C GLN A 15 9.81 -4.13 28.84
N ASN A 16 9.63 -5.31 28.24
CA ASN A 16 10.13 -5.62 26.90
C ASN A 16 9.10 -5.38 25.78
N GLN A 17 7.83 -5.13 26.13
CA GLN A 17 6.79 -4.80 25.14
C GLN A 17 6.84 -3.33 24.71
N GLU A 18 7.39 -2.44 25.52
CA GLU A 18 7.43 -1.00 25.23
C GLU A 18 8.51 -0.59 24.19
N LYS A 19 9.37 -1.52 23.75
CA LYS A 19 10.48 -1.21 22.83
C LYS A 19 10.23 -1.45 21.34
N PHE A 20 9.05 -1.95 20.94
CA PHE A 20 8.81 -2.35 19.53
C PHE A 20 7.93 -1.41 18.70
N HIS A 21 7.34 -0.35 19.28
CA HIS A 21 6.47 0.54 18.52
C HIS A 21 7.08 1.93 18.35
N LYS A 22 8.05 2.04 17.41
CA LYS A 22 8.27 3.34 16.77
C LYS A 22 6.99 3.67 16.01
N LYS A 23 6.20 4.62 16.51
CA LYS A 23 5.05 5.17 15.77
C LYS A 23 5.52 5.61 14.39
N PHE A 24 4.72 5.30 13.37
CA PHE A 24 4.96 5.72 11.99
C PHE A 24 5.18 7.24 11.93
N ASP A 25 6.44 7.66 11.75
CA ASP A 25 6.78 9.07 11.59
C ASP A 25 6.73 9.43 10.10
N SER A 26 5.71 10.22 9.74
CA SER A 26 5.44 10.67 8.37
C SER A 26 6.67 11.33 7.71
N VAL A 27 7.46 12.08 8.49
CA VAL A 27 8.59 12.86 7.98
C VAL A 27 9.77 11.96 7.61
N THR A 28 10.09 10.95 8.44
CA THR A 28 11.15 9.99 8.16
C THR A 28 10.78 9.10 6.97
N CYS A 29 9.53 8.67 6.89
CA CYS A 29 9.06 7.83 5.79
C CYS A 29 9.22 8.58 4.47
N GLN A 30 8.77 9.83 4.37
CA GLN A 30 8.79 10.56 3.11
C GLN A 30 10.22 10.82 2.60
N LYS A 31 11.18 11.09 3.50
CA LYS A 31 12.60 11.24 3.14
C LYS A 31 13.21 9.95 2.61
N THR A 32 12.97 8.83 3.28
CA THR A 32 13.48 7.50 2.86
C THR A 32 12.83 7.03 1.56
N THR A 33 11.57 7.38 1.32
CA THR A 33 10.81 6.88 0.18
C THR A 33 11.17 7.60 -1.12
N ASN A 34 11.47 8.90 -1.06
CA ASN A 34 11.76 9.71 -2.24
C ASN A 34 13.10 9.34 -2.92
N SER A 35 14.04 8.73 -2.22
CA SER A 35 15.30 8.26 -2.81
C SER A 35 15.16 6.94 -3.58
N TYR A 36 14.13 6.15 -3.27
CA TYR A 36 13.93 4.81 -3.84
C TYR A 36 13.00 4.76 -5.05
N VAL A 37 12.19 5.80 -5.27
CA VAL A 37 11.19 5.81 -6.34
C VAL A 37 11.65 6.63 -7.54
N ASN A 38 11.74 5.98 -8.69
CA ASN A 38 12.06 6.60 -9.97
C ASN A 38 10.81 6.74 -10.84
N PHE A 39 10.85 7.64 -11.83
CA PHE A 39 9.74 7.79 -12.79
C PHE A 39 9.45 6.53 -13.62
N ARG A 40 10.43 5.62 -13.76
CA ARG A 40 10.26 4.35 -14.47
C ARG A 40 9.42 3.34 -13.68
N ASP A 41 9.25 3.56 -12.38
CA ASP A 41 8.47 2.71 -11.51
C ASP A 41 6.97 3.02 -11.59
N PHE A 42 6.61 4.10 -12.27
CA PHE A 42 5.22 4.48 -12.52
C PHE A 42 4.76 4.03 -13.90
N SER A 43 3.51 3.61 -13.95
CA SER A 43 2.79 3.23 -15.16
C SER A 43 1.51 4.04 -15.27
N ILE A 44 1.11 4.39 -16.49
CA ILE A 44 -0.20 5.02 -16.77
C ILE A 44 -1.11 3.95 -17.35
N THR A 45 -2.24 3.70 -16.70
CA THR A 45 -3.28 2.84 -17.26
C THR A 45 -3.96 3.53 -18.44
N ASN A 46 -4.53 2.76 -19.39
CA ASN A 46 -5.33 3.28 -20.53
C ASN A 46 -6.45 4.27 -20.15
N GLY A 47 -6.88 4.29 -18.88
CA GLY A 47 -7.84 5.26 -18.34
C GLY A 47 -7.22 6.55 -17.77
N GLY A 48 -5.92 6.80 -17.97
CA GLY A 48 -5.21 7.97 -17.46
C GLY A 48 -4.86 7.92 -15.96
N VAL A 49 -5.04 6.77 -15.31
CA VAL A 49 -4.72 6.60 -13.89
C VAL A 49 -3.24 6.25 -13.75
N VAL A 50 -2.52 7.00 -12.91
CA VAL A 50 -1.13 6.72 -12.55
C VAL A 50 -1.10 5.66 -11.45
N ILE A 51 -0.27 4.63 -11.64
CA ILE A 51 -0.07 3.52 -10.71
C ILE A 51 1.45 3.34 -10.51
N LEU A 52 1.88 3.31 -9.26
CA LEU A 52 3.21 2.86 -8.86
C LEU A 52 3.26 1.33 -8.88
N ASN A 53 4.31 0.76 -9.46
CA ASN A 53 4.50 -0.68 -9.58
C ASN A 53 4.49 -1.38 -8.20
N GLU A 54 3.88 -2.57 -8.18
CA GLU A 54 3.69 -3.38 -6.96
C GLU A 54 5.02 -3.73 -6.29
N SER A 55 6.01 -4.16 -7.06
CA SER A 55 7.32 -4.56 -6.54
C SER A 55 8.03 -3.44 -5.79
N VAL A 56 7.78 -2.19 -6.19
CA VAL A 56 8.33 -1.00 -5.52
C VAL A 56 7.55 -0.68 -4.25
N CYS A 57 6.22 -0.78 -4.29
CA CYS A 57 5.38 -0.65 -3.10
C CYS A 57 5.78 -1.66 -2.02
N ILE A 58 5.95 -2.94 -2.38
CA ILE A 58 6.37 -4.01 -1.47
C ILE A 58 7.72 -3.71 -0.85
N LYS A 59 8.71 -3.30 -1.66
CA LYS A 59 10.05 -2.94 -1.15
C LYS A 59 9.98 -1.81 -0.14
N ILE A 60 9.21 -0.76 -0.44
CA ILE A 60 9.04 0.39 0.45
C ILE A 60 8.36 -0.02 1.76
N LEU A 61 7.28 -0.80 1.69
CA LEU A 61 6.59 -1.29 2.87
C LEU A 61 7.50 -2.18 3.74
N ASN A 62 8.28 -3.06 3.12
CA ASN A 62 9.29 -3.86 3.83
C ASN A 62 10.41 -3.01 4.44
N CYS A 63 10.81 -1.91 3.79
CA CYS A 63 11.82 -0.99 4.35
C CYS A 63 11.28 -0.17 5.53
N ILE A 64 10.00 0.24 5.49
CA ILE A 64 9.40 1.09 6.53
C ILE A 64 8.92 0.27 7.72
N PHE A 65 8.11 -0.75 7.46
CA PHE A 65 7.46 -1.55 8.51
C PHE A 65 8.25 -2.81 8.86
N GLY A 66 9.08 -3.31 7.94
CA GLY A 66 9.70 -4.63 8.04
C GLY A 66 8.85 -5.74 7.39
N PRO A 67 9.47 -6.85 6.96
CA PRO A 67 8.74 -7.99 6.42
C PRO A 67 7.81 -8.58 7.49
N GLY A 68 6.55 -8.84 7.12
CA GLY A 68 5.55 -9.43 8.02
C GLY A 68 4.76 -8.44 8.89
N ASN A 69 5.18 -7.17 8.96
CA ASN A 69 4.48 -6.11 9.71
C ASN A 69 3.45 -5.34 8.87
N TRP A 70 3.17 -5.80 7.65
CA TRP A 70 2.11 -5.24 6.81
C TRP A 70 1.36 -6.34 6.07
N LEU A 71 0.11 -6.06 5.73
CA LEU A 71 -0.79 -6.97 5.04
C LEU A 71 -1.76 -6.18 4.17
N LEU A 72 -1.96 -6.64 2.94
CA LEU A 72 -3.09 -6.22 2.11
C LEU A 72 -4.19 -7.28 2.20
N ALA A 73 -5.25 -6.99 2.96
CA ALA A 73 -6.36 -7.91 3.15
C ALA A 73 -7.54 -7.53 2.23
N PHE A 74 -8.13 -8.51 1.55
CA PHE A 74 -9.42 -8.31 0.87
C PHE A 74 -10.56 -8.32 1.89
N LYS A 75 -11.57 -7.46 1.67
CA LYS A 75 -12.74 -7.34 2.56
C LYS A 75 -14.04 -7.86 1.95
N CYS A 76 -14.07 -8.06 0.63
CA CYS A 76 -15.25 -8.54 -0.08
C CYS A 76 -14.87 -9.57 -1.14
N LEU A 77 -15.88 -10.31 -1.60
CA LEU A 77 -15.76 -11.15 -2.78
C LEU A 77 -15.41 -10.31 -4.01
N LEU A 78 -14.81 -10.96 -4.99
CA LEU A 78 -14.54 -10.38 -6.28
C LEU A 78 -15.85 -9.98 -6.96
N GLN A 79 -15.94 -8.76 -7.47
CA GLN A 79 -17.09 -8.30 -8.25
C GLN A 79 -16.67 -8.13 -9.71
N ILE A 80 -17.39 -8.78 -10.61
CA ILE A 80 -17.19 -8.67 -12.05
C ILE A 80 -18.37 -7.92 -12.65
N TYR A 81 -18.08 -6.82 -13.33
CA TYR A 81 -19.09 -5.98 -13.99
C TYR A 81 -18.67 -5.73 -15.44
N LYS A 82 -19.40 -6.33 -16.39
CA LYS A 82 -19.08 -6.30 -17.83
C LYS A 82 -17.64 -6.77 -18.08
N CYS A 83 -16.72 -5.83 -18.29
CA CYS A 83 -15.29 -6.06 -18.57
C CYS A 83 -14.38 -5.52 -17.45
N LEU A 84 -14.93 -5.32 -16.26
CA LEU A 84 -14.23 -4.75 -15.10
C LEU A 84 -14.25 -5.74 -13.93
N VAL A 85 -13.11 -5.87 -13.28
CA VAL A 85 -12.91 -6.60 -12.03
C VAL A 85 -12.68 -5.58 -10.92
N LEU A 86 -13.49 -5.64 -9.88
CA LEU A 86 -13.45 -4.77 -8.71
C LEU A 86 -13.31 -5.62 -7.45
N ARG A 87 -12.40 -5.23 -6.55
CA ARG A 87 -12.32 -5.81 -5.21
C ARG A 87 -11.89 -4.76 -4.20
N LYS A 88 -12.49 -4.76 -3.01
CA LYS A 88 -12.13 -3.86 -1.91
C LYS A 88 -11.02 -4.45 -1.08
N TYR A 89 -9.96 -3.68 -0.87
CA TYR A 89 -8.81 -4.06 -0.07
C TYR A 89 -8.62 -3.11 1.12
N SER A 90 -7.91 -3.58 2.12
CA SER A 90 -7.52 -2.85 3.31
C SER A 90 -6.04 -3.09 3.56
N LEU A 91 -5.25 -2.02 3.56
CA LEU A 91 -3.85 -2.06 3.96
C LEU A 91 -3.79 -1.93 5.47
N ILE A 92 -3.16 -2.90 6.11
CA ILE A 92 -2.93 -2.97 7.55
C ILE A 92 -1.42 -2.96 7.74
N CYS A 93 -0.91 -2.07 8.58
CA CYS A 93 0.51 -2.00 8.95
C CYS A 93 0.63 -1.86 10.46
N ASP A 94 1.58 -2.55 11.09
CA ASP A 94 1.78 -2.57 12.54
C ASP A 94 0.48 -2.77 13.32
N ASN A 95 -0.34 -3.74 12.89
CA ASN A 95 -1.65 -4.06 13.46
C ASN A 95 -2.71 -2.95 13.35
N ASN A 96 -2.41 -1.85 12.68
CA ASN A 96 -3.32 -0.72 12.47
C ASN A 96 -3.85 -0.73 11.05
N LEU A 97 -5.14 -0.48 10.91
CA LEU A 97 -5.70 -0.22 9.59
C LEU A 97 -5.21 1.16 9.12
N VAL A 98 -4.49 1.17 8.01
CA VAL A 98 -3.88 2.38 7.45
C VAL A 98 -4.77 2.98 6.37
N SER A 99 -5.20 2.17 5.39
CA SER A 99 -5.98 2.67 4.26
C SER A 99 -6.92 1.61 3.71
N ARG A 100 -7.98 2.07 3.04
CA ARG A 100 -8.94 1.24 2.30
C ARG A 100 -9.10 1.79 0.90
N CYS A 101 -8.87 0.95 -0.09
CA CYS A 101 -9.01 1.32 -1.50
C CYS A 101 -9.69 0.20 -2.29
N PHE A 102 -10.29 0.58 -3.42
CA PHE A 102 -10.72 -0.38 -4.42
C PHE A 102 -9.58 -0.66 -5.39
N GLY A 103 -9.37 -1.95 -5.65
CA GLY A 103 -8.61 -2.42 -6.79
C GLY A 103 -9.52 -2.47 -8.00
N VAL A 104 -9.03 -1.97 -9.12
CA VAL A 104 -9.75 -1.99 -10.40
C VAL A 104 -8.82 -2.57 -11.45
N GLY A 105 -9.32 -3.57 -12.18
CA GLY A 105 -8.68 -4.11 -13.37
C GLY A 105 -9.69 -4.22 -14.51
N LYS A 106 -9.25 -3.94 -15.74
CA LYS A 106 -10.05 -4.09 -16.95
C LYS A 106 -9.52 -5.27 -17.75
N PHE A 107 -10.39 -6.18 -18.16
CA PHE A 107 -10.07 -7.28 -19.05
C PHE A 107 -10.74 -7.07 -20.41
N TYR A 108 -10.21 -7.70 -21.45
CA TYR A 108 -10.75 -7.64 -22.81
C TYR A 108 -11.32 -8.98 -23.28
N PHE A 109 -10.83 -10.08 -22.70
CA PHE A 109 -11.24 -11.45 -22.98
C PHE A 109 -11.40 -12.18 -21.64
N GLU A 110 -12.31 -13.17 -21.56
CA GLU A 110 -12.64 -13.84 -20.29
C GLU A 110 -11.46 -14.63 -19.72
N GLU A 111 -10.60 -15.17 -20.58
CA GLU A 111 -9.38 -15.90 -20.19
C GLU A 111 -8.40 -15.00 -19.43
N ALA A 112 -8.47 -13.69 -19.64
CA ALA A 112 -7.64 -12.70 -18.96
C ALA A 112 -8.16 -12.29 -17.57
N ILE A 113 -9.29 -12.84 -17.09
CA ILE A 113 -9.87 -12.48 -15.78
C ILE A 113 -8.86 -12.72 -14.66
N PHE A 114 -8.20 -13.88 -14.61
CA PHE A 114 -7.25 -14.21 -13.54
C PHE A 114 -6.05 -13.26 -13.51
N SER A 115 -5.49 -12.92 -14.68
CA SER A 115 -4.42 -11.91 -14.78
C SER A 115 -4.90 -10.54 -14.30
N THR A 116 -6.15 -10.19 -14.61
CA THR A 116 -6.76 -8.94 -14.20
C THR A 116 -7.03 -8.88 -12.69
N ILE A 117 -7.26 -10.01 -12.02
CA ILE A 117 -7.37 -10.09 -10.55
C ILE A 117 -6.04 -9.70 -9.89
N ILE A 118 -4.91 -10.19 -10.42
CA ILE A 118 -3.57 -9.81 -9.93
C ILE A 118 -3.35 -8.30 -10.14
N HIS A 119 -3.70 -7.79 -11.33
CA HIS A 119 -3.62 -6.36 -11.60
C HIS A 119 -4.51 -5.53 -10.66
N CYS A 120 -5.72 -6.01 -10.35
CA CYS A 120 -6.65 -5.39 -9.42
C CYS A 120 -6.02 -5.27 -8.02
N GLU A 121 -5.29 -6.28 -7.56
CA GLU A 121 -4.56 -6.25 -6.29
C GLU A 121 -3.43 -5.21 -6.28
N ALA A 122 -2.55 -5.23 -7.29
CA ALA A 122 -1.49 -4.25 -7.46
C ALA A 122 -2.03 -2.80 -7.50
N SER A 123 -3.13 -2.61 -8.24
CA SER A 123 -3.86 -1.35 -8.39
C SER A 123 -4.42 -0.84 -7.05
N ALA A 124 -4.87 -1.74 -6.17
CA ALA A 124 -5.29 -1.38 -4.82
C ALA A 124 -4.11 -1.02 -3.91
N LEU A 125 -3.05 -1.83 -3.92
CA LEU A 125 -1.85 -1.60 -3.12
C LEU A 125 -1.25 -0.23 -3.42
N SER A 126 -1.11 0.08 -4.71
CA SER A 126 -0.56 1.34 -5.20
C SER A 126 -1.33 2.56 -4.69
N ARG A 127 -2.67 2.50 -4.70
CA ARG A 127 -3.53 3.54 -4.13
C ARG A 127 -3.40 3.64 -2.62
N CYS A 128 -3.37 2.51 -1.91
CA CYS A 128 -3.15 2.49 -0.47
C CYS A 128 -1.80 3.14 -0.09
N CYS A 129 -0.73 2.85 -0.84
CA CYS A 129 0.58 3.46 -0.64
C CYS A 129 0.55 4.97 -0.90
N LYS A 130 -0.15 5.43 -1.94
CA LYS A 130 -0.36 6.87 -2.17
C LYS A 130 -1.07 7.54 -0.99
N HIS A 131 -2.12 6.91 -0.44
CA HIS A 131 -2.85 7.42 0.74
C HIS A 131 -1.97 7.47 2.00
N LEU A 132 -1.03 6.53 2.15
CA LEU A 132 -0.06 6.52 3.24
C LEU A 132 0.99 7.65 3.12
N GLY A 133 1.08 8.33 1.98
CA GLY A 133 2.08 9.35 1.73
C GLY A 133 3.40 8.82 1.17
N ILE A 134 3.41 7.59 0.63
CA ILE A 134 4.58 7.03 -0.05
C ILE A 134 4.82 7.80 -1.35
N ALA A 135 5.99 8.45 -1.42
CA ALA A 135 6.49 9.16 -2.59
C ALA A 135 5.57 10.26 -3.17
N VAL A 136 4.74 10.93 -2.35
CA VAL A 136 3.70 11.90 -2.79
C VAL A 136 4.20 12.85 -3.88
N ASN A 137 5.34 13.51 -3.65
CA ASN A 137 5.92 14.48 -4.59
C ASN A 137 6.19 13.86 -5.97
N LYS A 138 6.60 12.60 -6.03
CA LYS A 138 6.87 11.89 -7.29
C LYS A 138 5.62 11.57 -8.08
N TRP A 139 4.49 11.31 -7.41
CA TRP A 139 3.21 11.12 -8.09
C TRP A 139 2.79 12.38 -8.84
N ASP A 140 2.92 13.54 -8.19
CA ASP A 140 2.52 14.82 -8.75
C ASP A 140 3.49 15.27 -9.87
N GLU A 141 4.80 15.11 -9.67
CA GLU A 141 5.80 15.35 -10.72
C GLU A 141 5.55 14.47 -11.96
N PHE A 142 5.25 13.18 -11.74
CA PHE A 142 4.98 12.25 -12.84
C PHE A 142 3.69 12.62 -13.59
N LYS A 143 2.62 12.95 -12.85
CA LYS A 143 1.36 13.44 -13.41
C LYS A 143 1.58 14.67 -14.29
N LEU A 144 2.28 15.70 -13.79
CA LEU A 144 2.53 16.93 -14.54
C LEU A 144 3.37 16.69 -15.81
N LYS A 145 4.36 15.79 -15.73
CA LYS A 145 5.26 15.53 -16.85
C LYS A 145 4.62 14.67 -17.94
N TYR A 146 3.80 13.69 -17.56
CA TYR A 146 3.32 12.66 -18.48
C TYR A 146 1.81 12.72 -18.73
N CYS A 147 0.96 13.13 -17.79
CA CYS A 147 -0.50 13.18 -18.02
C CYS A 147 -0.95 14.40 -18.83
N SER A 148 -0.26 15.54 -18.71
CA SER A 148 -0.53 16.77 -19.48
C SER A 148 -0.51 16.53 -21.00
N ASN A 149 0.29 15.56 -21.46
CA ASN A 149 0.42 15.22 -22.88
C ASN A 149 -0.62 14.18 -23.35
N TYR A 150 -1.28 13.47 -22.43
CA TYR A 150 -2.18 12.34 -22.74
C TYR A 150 -3.67 12.70 -22.66
N SER A 151 -4.05 13.82 -22.04
CA SER A 151 -5.45 14.26 -22.02
C SER A 151 -5.52 15.80 -22.17
N PRO A 152 -6.07 16.32 -23.28
CA PRO A 152 -6.21 17.77 -23.49
C PRO A 152 -7.17 18.44 -22.48
N ASN A 153 -7.89 17.66 -21.67
CA ASN A 153 -8.81 18.13 -20.62
C ASN A 153 -8.32 17.81 -19.20
N TYR A 154 -7.01 17.56 -19.01
CA TYR A 154 -6.44 17.23 -17.70
C TYR A 154 -6.54 18.44 -16.74
N ASN A 155 -7.40 18.35 -15.73
CA ASN A 155 -7.45 19.30 -14.63
C ASN A 155 -6.66 18.74 -13.41
N PRO A 156 -5.54 19.38 -13.00
CA PRO A 156 -4.69 18.89 -11.92
C PRO A 156 -5.34 18.93 -10.52
N SER A 157 -6.52 19.53 -10.37
CA SER A 157 -7.24 19.67 -9.10
C SER A 157 -7.97 18.41 -8.61
N TYR A 158 -7.91 17.28 -9.34
CA TYR A 158 -8.56 16.01 -9.00
C TYR A 158 -7.58 14.83 -8.77
#